data_AF-A0A6L3NPP9-F1
#
_entry.id   AF-A0A6L3NPP9-F1
#
_cell.length_a   1.000
_cell.length_b   1.000
_cell.length_c   1.000
_cell.angle_alpha   90.00
_cell.angle_beta   90.00
_cell.angle_gamma   90.00
#
_symmetry.space_group_name_H-M   'P 1'
#
loop_
_entity.id
_entity.type
_entity.pdbx_description
1 polymer ?
#
loop_
_entity_poly.entity_id
_entity_poly.type
_entity_poly.pdbx_seq_one_letter_code
_entity_poly.pdbx_strand_id
1 'polypeptide(L)'
;MLCNQYDNLTGRYVASFLAERDPMDANRYLVPAFCTLTPLPEVPTRSWPFWQDGTWVMKPDYRGVRLYRTDTGEPGEIAVAGVSPDDVGLTEMPRPSDEYVWSDGAWVLDEAVVAERLRAAAMADFYARMEKARQQNLGKSDARLTGLLTDVEAAMFDAWAAYQVALVRVVDLPTFPTEITWPAEPDPDAVLAKVEAERAEKAAREAEEAVRPEEEARRNEAAETAPDTETALPANDDAASDSEPLAEIDPK
;
A
#
# COMPACT_ATOMS: atom_id res chain seq x y z
N MET A 1 -38.73 -42.07 43.08
CA MET A 1 -37.58 -42.48 42.26
C MET A 1 -37.74 -41.86 40.88
N LEU A 2 -36.70 -41.25 40.31
CA LEU A 2 -36.75 -40.76 38.93
C LEU A 2 -36.30 -41.86 37.96
N CYS A 3 -36.99 -41.97 36.85
CA CYS A 3 -36.67 -42.82 35.71
C CYS A 3 -36.27 -41.91 34.55
N ASN A 4 -35.10 -42.17 33.98
CA ASN A 4 -34.50 -41.32 32.94
C ASN A 4 -34.57 -42.06 31.61
N GLN A 5 -35.34 -41.52 30.68
CA GLN A 5 -35.49 -42.04 29.33
C GLN A 5 -34.33 -41.58 28.46
N TYR A 6 -33.84 -42.50 27.63
CA TYR A 6 -32.89 -42.21 26.57
C TYR A 6 -33.40 -42.74 25.23
N ASP A 7 -32.94 -42.12 24.15
CA ASP A 7 -33.22 -42.54 22.79
C ASP A 7 -32.53 -43.89 22.50
N ASN A 8 -33.25 -44.84 21.92
CA ASN A 8 -32.76 -46.21 21.76
C ASN A 8 -31.65 -46.36 20.71
N LEU A 9 -31.55 -45.43 19.76
CA LEU A 9 -30.55 -45.48 18.68
C LEU A 9 -29.29 -44.71 19.05
N THR A 10 -29.46 -43.53 19.66
CA THR A 10 -28.36 -42.62 19.94
C THR A 10 -27.88 -42.67 21.39
N GLY A 11 -28.69 -43.20 22.30
CA GLY A 11 -28.46 -43.12 23.74
C GLY A 11 -28.72 -41.73 24.33
N ARG A 12 -29.10 -40.74 23.54
CA ARG A 12 -29.30 -39.36 24.01
C ARG A 12 -30.39 -39.30 25.07
N TYR A 13 -30.14 -38.64 26.20
CA TYR A 13 -31.19 -38.36 27.18
C TYR A 13 -32.37 -37.59 26.56
N VAL A 14 -33.59 -38.02 26.89
CA VAL A 14 -34.85 -37.46 26.36
C VAL A 14 -35.63 -36.74 27.46
N ALA A 15 -35.99 -37.45 28.53
CA ALA A 15 -36.82 -36.93 29.60
C ALA A 15 -36.67 -37.73 30.90
N SER A 16 -36.96 -37.08 32.03
CA SER A 16 -37.09 -37.73 33.34
C SER A 16 -38.54 -37.69 33.77
N PHE A 17 -39.00 -38.79 34.36
CA PHE A 17 -40.34 -38.89 34.96
C PHE A 17 -40.30 -39.71 36.24
N LEU A 18 -41.36 -39.64 37.05
CA LEU A 18 -41.47 -40.44 38.26
C LEU A 18 -41.71 -41.90 37.90
N ALA A 19 -40.85 -42.79 38.39
CA ALA A 19 -41.02 -44.22 38.22
C ALA A 19 -42.25 -44.70 39.01
N GLU A 20 -43.07 -45.53 38.39
CA GLU A 20 -44.20 -46.17 39.05
C GLU A 20 -43.72 -47.31 39.95
N ARG A 21 -44.34 -47.47 41.12
CA ARG A 21 -44.09 -48.64 41.97
C ARG A 21 -44.66 -49.88 41.31
N ASP A 22 -43.97 -50.99 41.45
CA ASP A 22 -44.47 -52.26 40.97
C ASP A 22 -45.68 -52.71 41.80
N PRO A 23 -46.86 -52.95 41.17
CA PRO A 23 -48.06 -53.37 41.89
C PRO A 23 -47.93 -54.76 42.54
N MET A 24 -46.98 -55.58 42.07
CA MET A 24 -46.72 -56.93 42.60
C MET A 24 -45.59 -56.96 43.62
N ASP A 25 -44.77 -55.90 43.70
CA ASP A 25 -43.65 -55.80 44.64
C ASP A 25 -43.45 -54.35 45.08
N ALA A 26 -43.93 -54.02 46.28
CA ALA A 26 -43.85 -52.66 46.82
C ALA A 26 -42.41 -52.15 46.97
N ASN A 27 -41.38 -53.01 46.95
CA ASN A 27 -39.97 -52.61 47.08
C ASN A 27 -39.29 -52.32 45.73
N ARG A 28 -39.99 -52.52 44.60
CA ARG A 28 -39.44 -52.31 43.25
C ARG A 28 -40.19 -51.18 42.51
N TYR A 29 -39.50 -50.58 41.55
CA TYR A 29 -40.08 -49.68 40.56
C TYR A 29 -40.09 -50.32 39.17
N LEU A 30 -41.13 -50.01 38.38
CA LEU A 30 -41.19 -50.38 36.98
C LEU A 30 -40.21 -49.50 36.19
N VAL A 31 -39.39 -50.14 35.35
CA VAL A 31 -38.43 -49.49 34.46
C VAL A 31 -38.78 -49.88 33.02
N PRO A 32 -39.39 -48.98 32.24
CA PRO A 32 -39.67 -49.24 30.83
C PRO A 32 -38.39 -49.49 30.03
N ALA A 33 -38.54 -50.04 28.82
CA ALA A 33 -37.43 -50.14 27.89
C ALA A 33 -36.81 -48.75 27.63
N PHE A 34 -35.50 -48.72 27.41
CA PHE A 34 -34.73 -47.50 27.15
C PHE A 34 -34.84 -46.45 28.26
N CYS A 35 -35.01 -46.92 29.49
CA CYS A 35 -34.99 -46.10 30.67
C CYS A 35 -34.05 -46.67 31.72
N THR A 36 -33.55 -45.81 32.58
CA THR A 36 -32.70 -46.20 33.70
C THR A 36 -33.09 -45.47 34.98
N LEU A 37 -32.92 -46.14 36.11
CA LEU A 37 -33.03 -45.54 37.44
C LEU A 37 -31.70 -44.89 37.88
N THR A 38 -30.63 -45.08 37.12
CA THR A 38 -29.36 -44.40 37.36
C THR A 38 -29.59 -42.89 37.27
N PRO A 39 -29.32 -42.13 38.35
CA PRO A 39 -29.54 -40.69 38.35
C PRO A 39 -28.71 -40.02 37.28
N LEU A 40 -29.24 -38.93 36.71
CA LEU A 40 -28.45 -38.09 35.82
C LEU A 40 -27.27 -37.49 36.61
N PRO A 41 -26.07 -37.46 36.02
CA PRO A 41 -24.98 -36.67 36.59
C PRO A 41 -25.31 -35.18 36.53
N GLU A 42 -24.50 -34.36 37.20
CA GLU A 42 -24.49 -32.93 36.92
C GLU A 42 -24.18 -32.71 35.43
N VAL A 43 -24.88 -31.77 34.80
CA VAL A 43 -24.76 -31.46 33.38
C VAL A 43 -23.97 -30.15 33.24
N PRO A 44 -22.67 -30.19 32.93
CA PRO A 44 -21.89 -28.98 32.63
C PRO A 44 -22.47 -28.19 31.46
N THR A 45 -22.12 -26.90 31.41
CA THR A 45 -22.38 -26.05 30.24
C THR A 45 -21.81 -26.69 28.98
N ARG A 46 -22.58 -26.63 27.87
CA ARG A 46 -22.24 -27.21 26.56
C ARG A 46 -22.04 -28.72 26.57
N SER A 47 -22.82 -29.41 27.39
CA SER A 47 -22.82 -30.86 27.39
C SER A 47 -24.22 -31.44 27.50
N TRP A 48 -24.39 -32.65 26.98
CA TRP A 48 -25.63 -33.41 27.07
C TRP A 48 -25.34 -34.87 27.43
N PRO A 49 -26.18 -35.52 28.25
CA PRO A 49 -25.97 -36.90 28.65
C PRO A 49 -26.39 -37.90 27.57
N PHE A 50 -25.56 -38.93 27.39
CA PHE A 50 -25.78 -40.09 26.53
C PHE A 50 -25.60 -41.39 27.32
N TRP A 51 -26.58 -42.28 27.26
CA TRP A 51 -26.52 -43.59 27.86
C TRP A 51 -25.70 -44.54 26.99
N GLN A 52 -24.56 -45.00 27.50
CA GLN A 52 -23.64 -45.88 26.80
C GLN A 52 -23.09 -46.91 27.78
N ASP A 53 -23.14 -48.19 27.40
CA ASP A 53 -22.57 -49.30 28.17
C ASP A 53 -22.99 -49.32 29.66
N GLY A 54 -24.23 -48.97 29.94
CA GLY A 54 -24.80 -48.97 31.29
C GLY A 54 -24.44 -47.76 32.16
N THR A 55 -23.87 -46.70 31.57
CA THR A 55 -23.53 -45.46 32.28
C THR A 55 -23.89 -44.21 31.48
N TRP A 56 -24.03 -43.07 32.16
CA TRP A 56 -24.15 -41.76 31.53
C TRP A 56 -22.78 -41.23 31.11
N VAL A 57 -22.66 -40.84 29.85
CA VAL A 57 -21.47 -40.19 29.27
C VAL A 57 -21.87 -38.80 28.78
N MET A 58 -21.15 -37.77 29.22
CA MET A 58 -21.37 -36.41 28.74
C MET A 58 -20.69 -36.22 27.40
N LYS A 59 -21.43 -35.69 26.42
CA LYS A 59 -20.90 -35.28 25.12
C LYS A 59 -21.16 -33.81 24.85
N PRO A 60 -20.41 -33.16 23.93
CA PRO A 60 -20.63 -31.79 23.52
C PRO A 60 -22.08 -31.48 23.15
N ASP A 61 -22.60 -30.33 23.54
CA ASP A 61 -23.91 -29.85 23.10
C ASP A 61 -23.87 -28.35 22.83
N TYR A 62 -23.86 -28.02 21.55
CA TYR A 62 -23.76 -26.65 21.03
C TYR A 62 -25.06 -26.21 20.35
N ARG A 63 -26.16 -26.92 20.60
CA ARG A 63 -27.47 -26.52 20.08
C ARG A 63 -27.87 -25.14 20.58
N GLY A 64 -28.35 -24.31 19.67
CA GLY A 64 -28.75 -22.92 19.97
C GLY A 64 -27.59 -21.98 20.27
N VAL A 65 -26.34 -22.44 20.19
CA VAL A 65 -25.16 -21.58 20.28
C VAL A 65 -24.95 -20.87 18.94
N ARG A 66 -24.62 -19.58 18.99
CA ARG A 66 -24.23 -18.83 17.79
C ARG A 66 -22.84 -19.27 17.36
N LEU A 67 -22.74 -19.89 16.20
CA LEU A 67 -21.49 -20.36 15.63
C LEU A 67 -21.25 -19.70 14.27
N TYR A 68 -20.02 -19.83 13.79
CA TYR A 68 -19.53 -19.26 12.55
C TYR A 68 -18.70 -20.29 11.82
N ARG A 69 -18.84 -20.34 10.50
CA ARG A 69 -18.04 -21.18 9.62
C ARG A 69 -16.59 -20.73 9.62
N THR A 70 -15.67 -21.66 9.81
CA THR A 70 -14.22 -21.34 9.84
C THR A 70 -13.68 -21.00 8.45
N ASP A 71 -14.32 -21.47 7.38
CA ASP A 71 -13.90 -21.16 6.00
C ASP A 71 -14.34 -19.77 5.50
N THR A 72 -15.47 -19.27 6.01
CA THR A 72 -16.16 -18.09 5.44
C THR A 72 -16.46 -17.01 6.47
N GLY A 73 -16.66 -17.38 7.73
CA GLY A 73 -17.16 -16.51 8.80
C GLY A 73 -18.68 -16.40 8.86
N GLU A 74 -19.41 -17.08 7.97
CA GLU A 74 -20.87 -17.03 7.92
C GLU A 74 -21.51 -17.74 9.13
N PRO A 75 -22.70 -17.31 9.59
CA PRO A 75 -23.41 -17.98 10.68
C PRO A 75 -23.64 -19.47 10.39
N GLY A 76 -23.41 -20.29 11.41
CA GLY A 76 -23.71 -21.71 11.39
C GLY A 76 -24.38 -22.15 12.69
N GLU A 77 -24.98 -23.33 12.65
CA GLU A 77 -25.63 -23.93 13.82
C GLU A 77 -25.39 -25.44 13.88
N ILE A 78 -25.42 -25.97 15.09
CA ILE A 78 -25.45 -27.40 15.35
C ILE A 78 -26.85 -27.74 15.86
N ALA A 79 -27.58 -28.61 15.14
CA ALA A 79 -28.94 -29.00 15.51
C ALA A 79 -29.02 -30.25 16.41
N VAL A 80 -27.90 -30.96 16.56
CA VAL A 80 -27.83 -32.25 17.28
C VAL A 80 -26.80 -32.21 18.41
N ALA A 81 -27.15 -32.77 19.56
CA ALA A 81 -26.19 -32.97 20.63
C ALA A 81 -25.18 -34.07 20.23
N GLY A 82 -23.99 -34.02 20.80
CA GLY A 82 -22.91 -34.96 20.57
C GLY A 82 -21.93 -34.56 19.47
N VAL A 83 -22.11 -33.37 18.87
CA VAL A 83 -21.24 -32.82 17.82
C VAL A 83 -20.60 -31.54 18.37
N SER A 84 -19.28 -31.43 18.25
CA SER A 84 -18.55 -30.21 18.60
C SER A 84 -18.46 -29.26 17.38
N PRO A 85 -18.20 -27.95 17.59
CA PRO A 85 -17.99 -27.02 16.48
C PRO A 85 -16.86 -27.46 15.54
N ASP A 86 -15.75 -27.93 16.10
CA ASP A 86 -14.57 -28.34 15.33
C ASP A 86 -14.87 -29.50 14.38
N ASP A 87 -15.72 -30.46 14.79
CA ASP A 87 -16.13 -31.62 13.98
C ASP A 87 -16.82 -31.21 12.66
N VAL A 88 -17.39 -30.00 12.61
CA VAL A 88 -18.20 -29.51 11.48
C VAL A 88 -17.68 -28.19 10.91
N GLY A 89 -16.43 -27.83 11.21
CA GLY A 89 -15.81 -26.60 10.70
C GLY A 89 -16.51 -25.33 11.18
N LEU A 90 -16.90 -25.32 12.46
CA LEU A 90 -17.54 -24.19 13.11
C LEU A 90 -16.69 -23.69 14.29
N THR A 91 -16.85 -22.42 14.61
CA THR A 91 -16.25 -21.76 15.77
C THR A 91 -17.26 -20.82 16.41
N GLU A 92 -17.08 -20.53 17.69
CA GLU A 92 -17.85 -19.47 18.36
C GLU A 92 -17.26 -18.08 18.13
N MET A 93 -16.03 -18.01 17.60
CA MET A 93 -15.35 -16.75 17.36
C MET A 93 -15.85 -16.14 16.05
N PRO A 94 -16.50 -14.96 16.07
CA PRO A 94 -16.90 -14.30 14.84
C PRO A 94 -15.67 -13.88 14.04
N ARG A 95 -15.76 -13.98 12.71
CA ARG A 95 -14.73 -13.48 11.81
C ARG A 95 -14.62 -11.95 11.95
N PRO A 96 -13.45 -11.38 12.26
CA PRO A 96 -13.31 -9.93 12.46
C PRO A 96 -13.57 -9.10 11.21
N SER A 97 -13.01 -9.53 10.06
CA SER A 97 -13.23 -8.94 8.73
C SER A 97 -12.89 -9.94 7.63
N ASP A 98 -13.15 -9.56 6.39
CA ASP A 98 -12.77 -10.29 5.16
C ASP A 98 -11.25 -10.45 4.98
N GLU A 99 -10.45 -9.72 5.75
CA GLU A 99 -8.98 -9.82 5.77
C GLU A 99 -8.48 -10.96 6.67
N TYR A 100 -9.34 -11.64 7.43
CA TYR A 100 -8.93 -12.71 8.35
C TYR A 100 -9.25 -14.08 7.77
N VAL A 101 -8.34 -15.04 7.94
CA VAL A 101 -8.51 -16.46 7.59
C VAL A 101 -8.39 -17.32 8.84
N TRP A 102 -9.09 -18.44 8.88
CA TRP A 102 -9.00 -19.36 10.02
C TRP A 102 -7.76 -20.24 9.91
N SER A 103 -6.91 -20.20 10.93
CA SER A 103 -5.69 -20.98 11.01
C SER A 103 -5.40 -21.32 12.47
N ASP A 104 -5.00 -22.57 12.74
CA ASP A 104 -4.61 -23.05 14.08
C ASP A 104 -5.60 -22.71 15.20
N GLY A 105 -6.91 -22.77 14.90
CA GLY A 105 -7.97 -22.54 15.88
C GLY A 105 -8.26 -21.06 16.17
N ALA A 106 -7.74 -20.13 15.35
CA ALA A 106 -7.98 -18.70 15.49
C ALA A 106 -8.13 -17.99 14.14
N TRP A 107 -8.74 -16.81 14.16
CA TRP A 107 -8.72 -15.89 13.03
C TRP A 107 -7.36 -15.18 12.97
N VAL A 108 -6.64 -15.34 11.87
CA VAL A 108 -5.34 -14.71 11.61
C VAL A 108 -5.47 -13.78 10.41
N LEU A 109 -4.81 -12.63 10.47
CA LEU A 109 -4.80 -11.66 9.37
C LEU A 109 -4.08 -12.26 8.15
N ASP A 110 -4.73 -12.23 7.00
CA ASP A 110 -4.14 -12.60 5.72
C ASP A 110 -3.36 -11.40 5.16
N GLU A 111 -2.04 -11.44 5.37
CA GLU A 111 -1.14 -10.38 4.92
C GLU A 111 -1.19 -10.16 3.41
N ALA A 112 -1.51 -11.19 2.62
CA ALA A 112 -1.63 -11.06 1.17
C ALA A 112 -2.89 -10.27 0.79
N VAL A 113 -4.02 -10.53 1.45
CA VAL A 113 -5.26 -9.75 1.25
C VAL A 113 -5.06 -8.29 1.64
N VAL A 114 -4.38 -8.04 2.77
CA VAL A 114 -4.05 -6.67 3.20
C VAL A 114 -3.13 -5.98 2.19
N ALA A 115 -2.08 -6.65 1.71
CA ALA A 115 -1.15 -6.10 0.73
C ALA A 115 -1.86 -5.77 -0.61
N GLU A 116 -2.72 -6.66 -1.10
CA GLU A 116 -3.53 -6.42 -2.30
C GLU A 116 -4.47 -5.22 -2.11
N ARG A 117 -5.15 -5.12 -0.97
CA ARG A 117 -6.03 -3.99 -0.67
C ARG A 117 -5.28 -2.65 -0.63
N LEU A 118 -4.12 -2.62 0.04
CA LEU A 118 -3.25 -1.44 0.09
C LEU A 118 -2.78 -1.06 -1.32
N ARG A 119 -2.38 -2.05 -2.12
CA ARG A 119 -1.97 -1.83 -3.51
C ARG A 119 -3.10 -1.28 -4.36
N ALA A 120 -4.31 -1.83 -4.22
CA ALA A 120 -5.50 -1.38 -4.94
C ALA A 120 -5.86 0.06 -4.59
N ALA A 121 -5.83 0.42 -3.30
CA ALA A 121 -6.07 1.80 -2.84
C ALA A 121 -5.03 2.77 -3.41
N ALA A 122 -3.75 2.43 -3.32
CA ALA A 122 -2.65 3.22 -3.88
C ALA A 122 -2.76 3.40 -5.40
N MET A 123 -3.19 2.36 -6.11
CA MET A 123 -3.39 2.39 -7.55
C MET A 123 -4.62 3.23 -7.95
N ALA A 124 -5.68 3.23 -7.15
CA ALA A 124 -6.82 4.13 -7.35
C ALA A 124 -6.40 5.60 -7.24
N ASP A 125 -5.57 5.95 -6.26
CA ASP A 125 -5.00 7.30 -6.13
C ASP A 125 -4.12 7.68 -7.33
N PHE A 126 -3.28 6.75 -7.79
CA PHE A 126 -2.49 6.92 -9.01
C PHE A 126 -3.39 7.24 -10.21
N TYR A 127 -4.44 6.44 -10.44
CA TYR A 127 -5.34 6.66 -11.58
C TYR A 127 -6.08 7.99 -11.49
N ALA A 128 -6.54 8.39 -10.31
CA ALA A 128 -7.19 9.68 -10.12
C ALA A 128 -6.26 10.86 -10.48
N ARG A 129 -4.99 10.79 -10.05
CA ARG A 129 -3.96 11.81 -10.37
C ARG A 129 -3.57 11.80 -11.84
N MET A 130 -3.40 10.62 -12.43
CA MET A 130 -3.07 10.44 -13.84
C MET A 130 -4.17 10.99 -14.74
N GLU A 131 -5.43 10.71 -14.41
CA GLU A 131 -6.58 11.21 -15.15
C GLU A 131 -6.67 12.73 -15.09
N LYS A 132 -6.51 13.33 -13.91
CA LYS A 132 -6.45 14.79 -13.76
C LYS A 132 -5.34 15.40 -14.62
N ALA A 133 -4.14 14.81 -14.62
CA ALA A 133 -3.02 15.31 -15.41
C ALA A 133 -3.26 15.19 -16.93
N ARG A 134 -3.89 14.09 -17.38
CA ARG A 134 -4.26 13.90 -18.78
C ARG A 134 -5.29 14.94 -19.25
N GLN A 135 -6.27 15.25 -18.40
CA GLN A 135 -7.26 16.29 -18.69
C GLN A 135 -6.62 17.66 -18.93
N GLN A 136 -5.57 18.01 -18.19
CA GLN A 136 -4.85 19.29 -18.36
C GLN A 136 -4.14 19.41 -19.71
N ASN A 137 -3.66 18.28 -20.25
CA ASN A 137 -2.96 18.20 -21.54
C ASN A 137 -3.86 17.81 -22.71
N LEU A 138 -5.15 17.56 -22.45
CA LEU A 138 -6.09 17.09 -23.45
C LEU A 138 -6.19 18.07 -24.63
N GLY A 139 -5.98 17.57 -25.86
CA GLY A 139 -6.09 18.37 -27.08
C GLY A 139 -4.95 19.37 -27.34
N LYS A 140 -3.95 19.48 -26.45
CA LYS A 140 -2.85 20.44 -26.58
C LYS A 140 -1.62 19.90 -27.31
N SER A 141 -1.54 18.58 -27.55
CA SER A 141 -0.36 17.93 -28.14
C SER A 141 0.01 18.47 -29.52
N ASP A 142 -0.95 18.58 -30.45
CA ASP A 142 -0.69 19.08 -31.81
C ASP A 142 -0.33 20.57 -31.79
N ALA A 143 -1.00 21.36 -30.95
CA ALA A 143 -0.69 22.77 -30.74
C ALA A 143 0.73 22.97 -30.17
N ARG A 144 1.16 22.09 -29.26
CA ARG A 144 2.53 22.08 -28.70
C ARG A 144 3.58 21.76 -29.78
N LEU A 145 3.31 20.78 -30.63
CA LEU A 145 4.22 20.34 -31.70
C LEU A 145 4.36 21.39 -32.82
N THR A 146 3.27 22.09 -33.13
CA THR A 146 3.23 23.13 -34.18
C THR A 146 3.62 24.52 -33.69
N GLY A 147 3.90 24.68 -32.39
CA GLY A 147 4.29 25.96 -31.79
C GLY A 147 3.16 26.98 -31.71
N LEU A 148 1.90 26.53 -31.70
CA LEU A 148 0.71 27.39 -31.59
C LEU A 148 0.37 27.79 -30.15
N LEU A 149 0.98 27.13 -29.16
CA LEU A 149 0.85 27.50 -27.75
C LEU A 149 1.73 28.71 -27.43
N THR A 150 1.24 29.57 -26.53
CA THR A 150 2.13 30.54 -25.88
C THR A 150 3.22 29.81 -25.11
N ASP A 151 4.33 30.49 -24.83
CA ASP A 151 5.44 29.94 -24.06
C ASP A 151 5.01 29.47 -22.65
N VAL A 152 4.11 30.21 -21.98
CA VAL A 152 3.52 29.80 -20.69
C VAL A 152 2.67 28.54 -20.83
N GLU A 153 1.83 28.45 -21.86
CA GLU A 153 1.01 27.26 -22.11
C GLU A 153 1.85 26.03 -22.48
N ALA A 154 2.91 26.23 -23.26
CA ALA A 154 3.86 25.17 -23.59
C ALA A 154 4.62 24.68 -22.35
N ALA A 155 5.10 25.60 -21.51
CA ALA A 155 5.76 25.25 -20.25
C ALA A 155 4.80 24.53 -19.28
N MET A 156 3.54 24.95 -19.21
CA MET A 156 2.51 24.28 -18.42
C MET A 156 2.22 22.87 -18.94
N PHE A 157 2.09 22.69 -20.25
CA PHE A 157 1.90 21.38 -20.87
C PHE A 157 3.07 20.42 -20.53
N ASP A 158 4.31 20.91 -20.64
CA ASP A 158 5.50 20.14 -20.33
C ASP A 158 5.58 19.80 -18.83
N ALA A 159 5.18 20.72 -17.94
CA ALA A 159 5.13 20.47 -16.50
C ALA A 159 4.12 19.36 -16.14
N TRP A 160 2.92 19.38 -16.73
CA TRP A 160 1.94 18.30 -16.55
C TRP A 160 2.41 16.97 -17.17
N ALA A 161 3.15 17.00 -18.27
CA ALA A 161 3.76 15.80 -18.84
C ALA A 161 4.84 15.21 -17.91
N ALA A 162 5.69 16.07 -17.33
CA ALA A 162 6.69 15.67 -16.34
C ALA A 162 6.05 15.09 -15.08
N TYR A 163 4.92 15.66 -14.61
CA TYR A 163 4.15 15.14 -13.49
C TYR A 163 3.62 13.73 -13.77
N GLN A 164 3.08 13.45 -14.98
CA GLN A 164 2.64 12.09 -15.35
C GLN A 164 3.78 11.08 -15.28
N VAL A 165 4.97 11.42 -15.79
CA VAL A 165 6.16 10.56 -15.70
C VAL A 165 6.57 10.36 -14.23
N ALA A 166 6.51 11.41 -13.40
CA ALA A 166 6.82 11.32 -11.99
C ALA A 166 5.84 10.40 -11.23
N LEU A 167 4.54 10.42 -11.56
CA LEU A 167 3.57 9.49 -10.99
C LEU A 167 3.91 8.03 -11.31
N VAL A 168 4.29 7.72 -12.55
CA VAL A 168 4.68 6.35 -12.95
C VAL A 168 5.92 5.91 -12.17
N ARG A 169 6.92 6.78 -12.03
CA ARG A 169 8.12 6.48 -11.25
C ARG A 169 7.82 6.11 -9.80
N VAL A 170 6.80 6.70 -9.17
CA VAL A 170 6.39 6.34 -7.80
C VAL A 170 5.84 4.92 -7.73
N VAL A 171 5.05 4.49 -8.73
CA VAL A 171 4.50 3.14 -8.79
C VAL A 171 5.59 2.08 -9.03
N ASP A 172 6.64 2.44 -9.77
CA ASP A 172 7.78 1.57 -10.06
C ASP A 172 8.77 1.43 -8.89
N LEU A 173 8.60 2.19 -7.80
CA LEU A 173 9.45 2.07 -6.62
C LEU A 173 9.24 0.71 -5.92
N PRO A 174 10.33 0.08 -5.41
CA PRO A 174 10.22 -1.17 -4.68
C PRO A 174 9.46 -1.04 -3.34
N THR A 175 9.32 0.18 -2.83
CA THR A 175 8.59 0.49 -1.59
C THR A 175 7.09 0.67 -1.82
N PHE A 176 6.61 0.63 -3.06
CA PHE A 176 5.19 0.72 -3.37
C PHE A 176 4.49 -0.63 -3.09
N PRO A 177 3.34 -0.66 -2.38
CA PRO A 177 2.49 0.45 -1.95
C PRO A 177 2.68 0.90 -0.49
N THR A 178 3.70 0.41 0.21
CA THR A 178 3.89 0.61 1.66
C THR A 178 4.31 2.04 2.02
N GLU A 179 5.17 2.65 1.22
CA GLU A 179 5.60 4.05 1.39
C GLU A 179 5.39 4.84 0.10
N ILE A 180 4.44 5.78 0.12
CA ILE A 180 4.03 6.54 -1.06
C ILE A 180 4.19 8.03 -0.77
N THR A 181 4.99 8.70 -1.60
CA THR A 181 5.08 10.16 -1.64
C THR A 181 4.76 10.62 -3.04
N TRP A 182 3.54 11.12 -3.25
CA TRP A 182 3.13 11.63 -4.55
C TRP A 182 3.82 12.98 -4.84
N PRO A 183 4.26 13.21 -6.09
CA PRO A 183 4.74 14.53 -6.50
C PRO A 183 3.65 15.59 -6.30
N ALA A 184 4.07 16.84 -6.08
CA ALA A 184 3.16 17.98 -6.10
C ALA A 184 2.69 18.24 -7.53
N GLU A 185 1.45 18.71 -7.67
CA GLU A 185 0.92 19.13 -8.97
C GLU A 185 1.66 20.37 -9.47
N PRO A 186 1.75 20.59 -10.80
CA PRO A 186 2.30 21.81 -11.36
C PRO A 186 1.55 23.06 -10.88
N ASP A 187 2.30 24.02 -10.36
CA ASP A 187 1.78 25.31 -9.90
C ASP A 187 1.85 26.36 -11.04
N PRO A 188 0.70 26.94 -11.47
CA PRO A 188 0.66 27.99 -12.49
C PRO A 188 1.56 29.18 -12.22
N ASP A 189 1.64 29.66 -10.98
CA ASP A 189 2.40 30.86 -10.65
C ASP A 189 3.90 30.58 -10.72
N ALA A 190 4.32 29.40 -10.25
CA ALA A 190 5.72 28.95 -10.36
C ALA A 190 6.14 28.74 -11.82
N VAL A 191 5.25 28.19 -12.66
CA VAL A 191 5.52 28.01 -14.11
C VAL A 191 5.64 29.37 -14.79
N LEU A 192 4.74 30.31 -14.50
CA LEU A 192 4.79 31.66 -15.06
C LEU A 192 6.09 32.37 -14.66
N ALA A 193 6.45 32.37 -13.38
CA ALA A 193 7.67 32.99 -12.88
C ALA A 193 8.92 32.40 -13.55
N LYS A 194 8.94 31.09 -13.80
CA LYS A 194 10.04 30.44 -14.53
C LYS A 194 10.12 30.92 -15.98
N VAL A 195 9.00 30.99 -16.69
CA VAL A 195 8.96 31.48 -18.08
C VAL A 195 9.39 32.95 -18.16
N GLU A 196 8.95 33.79 -17.23
CA GLU A 196 9.38 35.19 -17.16
C GLU A 196 10.88 35.33 -16.89
N ALA A 197 11.45 34.50 -16.01
CA ALA A 197 12.89 34.45 -15.78
C ALA A 197 13.66 34.04 -17.04
N GLU A 198 13.19 33.01 -17.76
CA GLU A 198 13.78 32.57 -19.04
C GLU A 198 13.70 33.66 -20.12
N ARG A 199 12.60 34.41 -20.20
CA ARG A 199 12.48 35.58 -21.09
C ARG A 199 13.46 36.68 -20.71
N ALA A 200 13.60 36.99 -19.42
CA ALA A 200 14.50 38.02 -18.93
C ALA A 200 15.98 37.66 -19.20
N GLU A 201 16.35 36.39 -18.99
CA GLU A 201 17.68 35.88 -19.32
C GLU A 201 17.96 35.96 -20.82
N LYS A 202 16.99 35.56 -21.65
CA LYS A 202 17.10 35.68 -23.11
C LYS A 202 17.27 37.14 -23.54
N ALA A 203 16.47 38.06 -22.99
CA ALA A 203 16.57 39.48 -23.28
C ALA A 203 17.90 40.09 -22.82
N ALA A 204 18.43 39.66 -21.67
CA ALA A 204 19.75 40.07 -21.18
C ALA A 204 20.87 39.61 -22.12
N ARG A 205 20.81 38.35 -22.58
CA ARG A 205 21.78 37.81 -23.55
C ARG A 205 21.70 38.55 -24.90
N GLU A 206 20.50 38.83 -25.39
CA GLU A 206 20.31 39.59 -26.64
C GLU A 206 20.78 41.05 -26.49
N ALA A 207 20.58 41.68 -25.33
CA ALA A 207 21.08 43.02 -25.05
C ALA A 207 22.62 43.06 -24.96
N GLU A 208 23.25 42.08 -24.32
CA GLU A 208 24.71 41.94 -24.29
C GLU A 208 25.29 41.72 -25.70
N GLU A 209 24.64 40.88 -26.49
CA GLU A 209 25.04 40.62 -27.88
C GLU A 209 24.86 41.87 -28.77
N ALA A 210 23.86 42.71 -28.50
CA ALA A 210 23.63 43.96 -29.22
C ALA A 210 24.63 45.08 -28.85
N VAL A 211 25.11 45.11 -27.60
CA VAL A 211 26.10 46.11 -27.13
C VAL A 211 27.51 45.79 -27.65
N ARG A 212 27.84 44.50 -27.79
CA ARG A 212 29.15 44.03 -28.25
C ARG A 212 29.66 44.65 -29.59
N PRO A 213 28.87 44.74 -30.67
CA PRO A 213 29.32 45.40 -31.90
C PRO A 213 29.48 46.92 -31.77
N GLU A 214 28.67 47.58 -30.92
CA GLU A 214 28.83 49.02 -30.64
C GLU A 214 30.11 49.31 -29.83
N GLU A 215 30.43 48.46 -28.86
CA GLU A 215 31.71 48.53 -28.13
C GLU A 215 32.91 48.20 -29.03
N GLU A 216 32.80 47.22 -29.91
CA GLU A 216 33.83 46.90 -30.91
C GLU A 216 34.02 48.06 -31.90
N ALA A 217 32.95 48.70 -32.37
CA ALA A 217 33.04 49.88 -33.24
C ALA A 217 33.69 51.08 -32.53
N ARG A 218 33.29 51.35 -31.29
CA ARG A 218 33.84 52.45 -30.47
C ARG A 218 35.30 52.22 -30.09
N ARG A 219 35.71 50.96 -29.89
CA ARG A 219 37.11 50.57 -29.69
C ARG A 219 37.94 50.76 -30.95
N ASN A 220 37.40 50.43 -32.13
CA ASN A 220 38.08 50.64 -33.40
C ASN A 220 38.25 52.13 -33.72
N GLU A 221 37.24 52.96 -33.46
CA GLU A 221 37.31 54.43 -33.65
C GLU A 221 38.29 55.10 -32.67
N ALA A 222 38.36 54.63 -31.42
CA ALA A 222 39.36 55.09 -30.45
C ALA A 222 40.80 54.69 -30.83
N ALA A 223 40.99 53.57 -31.54
CA ALA A 223 42.28 53.16 -32.08
C ALA A 223 42.70 54.00 -33.29
N GLU A 224 41.76 54.49 -34.11
CA GLU A 224 42.03 55.41 -35.23
C GLU A 224 42.33 56.86 -34.78
N THR A 225 41.84 57.27 -33.62
CA THR A 225 42.00 58.65 -33.11
C THR A 225 43.17 58.82 -32.12
N ALA A 226 43.89 57.75 -31.79
CA ALA A 226 45.10 57.84 -30.99
C ALA A 226 46.23 58.54 -31.79
N PRO A 227 46.82 59.64 -31.30
CA PRO A 227 47.88 60.33 -32.02
C PRO A 227 49.14 59.47 -32.11
N ASP A 228 49.67 59.30 -33.33
CA ASP A 228 50.97 58.69 -33.60
C ASP A 228 52.04 59.36 -32.74
N THR A 229 52.44 58.71 -31.66
CA THR A 229 53.62 59.10 -30.89
C THR A 229 54.81 58.43 -31.56
N GLU A 230 55.32 59.12 -32.59
CA GLU A 230 56.56 58.82 -33.31
C GLU A 230 57.69 58.54 -32.29
N THR A 231 58.08 57.27 -32.19
CA THR A 231 59.17 56.85 -31.31
C THR A 231 60.48 57.08 -32.06
N ALA A 232 61.15 58.19 -31.74
CA ALA A 232 62.48 58.49 -32.22
C ALA A 232 63.50 57.45 -31.70
N LEU A 233 64.17 56.78 -32.64
CA LEU A 233 65.44 56.08 -32.43
C LEU A 233 66.50 57.04 -31.87
N PRO A 234 67.50 56.50 -31.14
CA PRO A 234 68.85 56.79 -31.62
C PRO A 234 69.72 55.55 -31.75
N ALA A 235 70.54 55.58 -32.79
CA ALA A 235 71.65 54.70 -33.06
C ALA A 235 72.83 55.01 -32.13
N ASN A 236 73.57 53.98 -31.71
CA ASN A 236 75.00 53.88 -32.03
C ASN A 236 75.59 52.50 -31.76
N ASP A 237 76.46 52.12 -32.69
CA ASP A 237 77.44 51.03 -32.70
C ASP A 237 78.27 50.95 -31.40
N ASP A 238 78.64 49.73 -30.97
CA ASP A 238 80.01 49.25 -31.18
C ASP A 238 80.24 47.77 -30.82
N ALA A 239 80.93 47.11 -31.75
CA ALA A 239 81.98 46.10 -31.60
C ALA A 239 81.90 44.97 -30.54
N ALA A 240 81.74 43.76 -31.10
CA ALA A 240 82.72 42.66 -31.08
C ALA A 240 82.85 41.70 -29.87
N SER A 241 82.81 40.42 -30.26
CA SER A 241 83.65 39.30 -29.82
C SER A 241 83.19 38.47 -28.62
N ASP A 242 82.59 37.33 -28.98
CA ASP A 242 83.10 35.97 -28.74
C ASP A 242 83.08 35.38 -27.31
N SER A 243 82.80 34.07 -27.28
CA SER A 243 82.95 33.09 -26.19
C SER A 243 81.72 32.74 -25.33
N GLU A 244 80.99 31.70 -25.76
CA GLU A 244 80.50 30.62 -24.88
C GLU A 244 81.68 29.93 -24.14
N PRO A 245 81.52 29.03 -23.13
CA PRO A 245 80.33 28.17 -22.88
C PRO A 245 80.03 27.81 -21.38
N LEU A 246 79.02 26.93 -21.21
CA LEU A 246 78.75 25.97 -20.09
C LEU A 246 78.27 26.57 -18.75
N ALA A 247 77.41 25.94 -17.94
CA ALA A 247 76.59 24.73 -17.96
C ALA A 247 75.80 24.66 -16.61
N GLU A 248 74.96 23.63 -16.49
CA GLU A 248 74.31 23.08 -15.29
C GLU A 248 72.95 23.69 -14.89
N ILE A 249 71.81 23.00 -15.10
CA ILE A 249 71.32 21.74 -14.44
C ILE A 249 71.08 22.01 -12.95
N ASP A 250 69.95 21.81 -12.27
CA ASP A 250 68.59 21.31 -12.50
C ASP A 250 67.77 21.79 -11.26
N PRO A 251 66.45 21.57 -11.17
CA PRO A 251 65.58 22.14 -10.16
C PRO A 251 65.42 21.25 -8.92
N LYS A 252 64.83 21.84 -7.88
CA LYS A 252 63.97 21.12 -6.94
C LYS A 252 62.78 21.98 -6.55
#